data_AF-A0A7U6M3R7-F1
#
_entry.id   AF-A0A7U6M3R7-F1
#
_cell.length_a   1.000
_cell.length_b   1.000
_cell.length_c   1.000
_cell.angle_alpha   90.00
_cell.angle_beta   90.00
_cell.angle_gamma   90.00
#
_symmetry.space_group_name_H-M   'P 1'
#
loop_
_entity.id
_entity.type
_entity.pdbx_description
1 polymer ?
#
loop_
_entity_poly.entity_id
_entity_poly.type
_entity_poly.pdbx_seq_one_letter_code
_entity_poly.pdbx_strand_id
1 'polypeptide(L)'
;MTFSIIGRCQETGQVGIAISSSSIAVGARCPWVRAGVGAVSTQNITLPALGPQILDALEQGQLPPAAALDRVLSANGWSEYRQVTVIDSQGQVALFTGREALGTYNAVAGEQCAAAGNLLSSTQVIEAMVVAFEQAGGHLADRLLAAMHAAMAAGGEAGPVHSAALKIAGELTWPLVDLRVDWADTDPIGVLDGLWQAYRPQMQDYVTRALNPTAAPSYGVPGDE
;
A
#
# COMPACT_ATOMS: atom_id res chain seq x y z
N MET A 1 -9.17 11.78 4.49
CA MET A 1 -10.01 10.59 4.66
C MET A 1 -9.29 9.51 3.92
N THR A 2 -8.64 8.61 4.67
CA THR A 2 -7.80 7.57 4.08
C THR A 2 -7.70 6.41 5.05
N PHE A 3 -7.75 5.18 4.56
CA PHE A 3 -7.20 4.02 5.24
C PHE A 3 -6.29 3.23 4.29
N SER A 4 -5.22 2.67 4.86
CA SER A 4 -4.26 1.88 4.12
C SER A 4 -3.68 0.76 4.97
N ILE A 5 -3.19 -0.26 4.28
CA ILE A 5 -2.42 -1.34 4.86
C ILE A 5 -1.16 -1.57 4.03
N ILE A 6 -0.03 -1.68 4.72
CA ILE A 6 1.23 -2.15 4.16
C ILE A 6 1.46 -3.58 4.66
N GLY A 7 2.08 -4.42 3.84
CA GLY A 7 2.30 -5.81 4.20
C GLY A 7 3.50 -6.42 3.49
N ARG A 8 4.03 -7.49 4.09
CA ARG A 8 5.12 -8.30 3.57
C ARG A 8 4.68 -9.76 3.46
N CYS A 9 5.08 -10.42 2.38
CA CYS A 9 5.02 -11.87 2.30
C CYS A 9 6.36 -12.46 2.72
N GLN A 10 6.39 -13.25 3.80
CA GLN A 10 7.64 -13.83 4.29
C GLN A 10 8.24 -14.87 3.35
N GLU A 11 7.39 -15.60 2.64
CA GLU A 11 7.80 -16.67 1.71
C GLU A 11 8.44 -16.11 0.44
N THR A 12 7.84 -15.06 -0.14
CA THR A 12 8.28 -14.49 -1.43
C THR A 12 9.17 -13.26 -1.27
N GLY A 13 9.24 -12.67 -0.08
CA GLY A 13 9.94 -11.40 0.16
C GLY A 13 9.24 -10.16 -0.42
N GLN A 14 8.08 -10.33 -1.07
CA GLN A 14 7.31 -9.23 -1.63
C GLN A 14 6.85 -8.26 -0.52
N VAL A 15 6.83 -6.98 -0.85
CA VAL A 15 6.26 -5.91 -0.02
C VAL A 15 5.21 -5.15 -0.81
N GLY A 16 4.13 -4.73 -0.16
CA GLY A 16 3.00 -4.15 -0.85
C GLY A 16 2.14 -3.25 0.01
N ILE A 17 1.28 -2.49 -0.66
CA ILE A 17 0.34 -1.54 -0.05
C ILE A 17 -0.99 -1.65 -0.77
N ALA A 18 -2.08 -1.66 0.00
CA ALA A 18 -3.41 -1.31 -0.48
C ALA A 18 -3.92 -0.07 0.27
N ILE A 19 -4.60 0.83 -0.44
CA ILE A 19 -5.03 2.13 0.10
C ILE A 19 -6.31 2.59 -0.59
N SER A 20 -7.18 3.27 0.17
CA SER A 20 -8.40 3.89 -0.35
C SER A 20 -8.59 5.28 0.28
N SER A 21 -9.28 6.17 -0.43
CA SER A 21 -9.55 7.54 0.02
C SER A 21 -10.78 8.14 -0.64
N SER A 22 -11.48 9.03 0.06
CA SER A 22 -12.46 9.95 -0.52
C SER A 22 -11.88 10.95 -1.54
N SER A 23 -10.56 11.16 -1.55
CA SER A 23 -9.89 12.04 -2.52
C SER A 23 -9.53 11.31 -3.80
N ILE A 24 -9.43 12.06 -4.91
CA ILE A 24 -8.98 11.52 -6.21
C ILE A 24 -7.52 11.02 -6.17
N ALA A 25 -7.21 10.00 -6.98
CA ALA A 25 -5.87 9.55 -7.31
C ALA A 25 -4.95 9.30 -6.09
N VAL A 26 -5.45 8.61 -5.06
CA VAL A 26 -4.64 8.28 -3.87
C VAL A 26 -3.40 7.46 -4.22
N GLY A 27 -3.51 6.58 -5.23
CA GLY A 27 -2.44 5.70 -5.69
C GLY A 27 -1.20 6.43 -6.22
N ALA A 28 -1.33 7.66 -6.75
CA ALA A 28 -0.18 8.43 -7.23
C ALA A 28 0.65 9.07 -6.11
N ARG A 29 0.09 9.21 -4.91
CA ARG A 29 0.62 10.15 -3.89
C ARG A 29 1.08 9.46 -2.62
N CYS A 30 0.38 8.40 -2.23
CA CYS A 30 0.49 7.84 -0.89
C CYS A 30 1.26 6.50 -0.83
N PRO A 31 1.08 5.53 -1.74
CA PRO A 31 1.74 4.23 -1.64
C PRO A 31 3.10 4.17 -2.35
N TRP A 32 4.14 3.82 -1.60
CA TRP A 32 5.50 3.68 -2.10
C TRP A 32 6.05 2.31 -1.72
N VAL A 33 6.63 1.60 -2.70
CA VAL A 33 7.23 0.28 -2.51
C VAL A 33 8.58 0.24 -3.21
N ARG A 34 9.53 -0.50 -2.65
CA ARG A 34 10.83 -0.76 -3.27
C ARG A 34 11.27 -2.19 -2.98
N ALA A 35 11.59 -2.91 -4.05
CA ALA A 35 12.08 -4.29 -4.01
C ALA A 35 13.28 -4.41 -3.06
N GLY A 36 13.27 -5.42 -2.19
CA GLY A 36 14.34 -5.66 -1.22
C GLY A 36 14.49 -4.62 -0.09
N VAL A 37 13.71 -3.53 -0.10
CA VAL A 37 13.84 -2.42 0.88
C VAL A 37 12.63 -2.32 1.79
N GLY A 38 11.43 -2.17 1.24
CA GLY A 38 10.24 -1.99 2.08
C GLY A 38 9.06 -1.31 1.38
N ALA A 39 8.05 -0.99 2.19
CA ALA A 39 6.86 -0.26 1.78
C ALA A 39 6.55 0.88 2.77
N VAL A 40 6.13 2.03 2.23
CA VAL A 40 5.78 3.24 2.98
C VAL A 40 4.46 3.80 2.48
N SER A 41 3.51 4.00 3.40
CA SER A 41 2.29 4.77 3.13
C SER A 41 2.39 6.14 3.79
N THR A 42 2.10 7.21 3.05
CA THR A 42 2.03 8.59 3.59
C THR A 42 0.65 9.20 3.32
N GLN A 43 -0.08 9.55 4.38
CA GLN A 43 -1.49 9.96 4.32
C GLN A 43 -1.82 11.09 5.33
N ASN A 44 -3.13 11.32 5.57
CA ASN A 44 -3.72 12.51 6.20
C ASN A 44 -3.57 13.75 5.30
N ILE A 45 -2.70 14.69 5.64
CA ILE A 45 -2.28 15.76 4.71
C ILE A 45 -0.96 15.30 4.11
N THR A 46 -1.04 14.46 3.09
CA THR A 46 0.13 13.74 2.56
C THR A 46 1.21 14.69 2.02
N LEU A 47 2.47 14.33 2.26
CA LEU A 47 3.63 14.88 1.56
C LEU A 47 4.26 13.72 0.78
N PRO A 48 4.00 13.62 -0.54
CA PRO A 48 4.43 12.46 -1.34
C PRO A 48 5.93 12.15 -1.24
N ALA A 49 6.76 13.18 -1.07
CA ALA A 49 8.22 13.03 -0.94
C ALA A 49 8.66 12.19 0.27
N LEU A 50 7.83 12.05 1.32
CA LEU A 50 8.18 11.24 2.50
C LEU A 50 8.40 9.78 2.15
N GLY A 51 7.62 9.23 1.22
CA GLY A 51 7.73 7.82 0.83
C GLY A 51 9.10 7.44 0.30
N PRO A 52 9.54 8.04 -0.82
CA PRO A 52 10.88 7.79 -1.37
C PRO A 52 12.00 8.13 -0.39
N GLN A 53 11.91 9.22 0.36
CA GLN A 53 12.94 9.61 1.34
C GLN A 53 13.10 8.60 2.47
N ILE A 54 12.00 8.02 2.97
CA ILE A 54 12.05 6.97 3.99
C ILE A 54 12.64 5.69 3.39
N LEU A 55 12.23 5.30 2.17
CA LEU A 55 12.81 4.15 1.48
C LEU A 55 14.32 4.33 1.24
N ASP A 56 14.78 5.53 0.89
CA ASP A 56 16.20 5.85 0.76
C ASP A 56 16.94 5.72 2.10
N ALA A 57 16.32 6.18 3.20
CA ALA A 57 16.88 6.07 4.54
C ALA A 57 16.99 4.61 5.03
N LEU A 58 16.00 3.76 4.69
CA LEU A 58 16.04 2.32 4.94
C LEU A 58 17.18 1.66 4.14
N GLU A 59 17.30 1.96 2.85
CA GLU A 59 18.27 1.30 1.95
C GLU A 59 19.70 1.76 2.19
N GLN A 60 19.96 3.07 2.15
CA GLN A 60 21.31 3.62 2.19
C GLN A 60 21.86 3.69 3.62
N GLY A 61 20.97 3.99 4.58
CA GLY A 61 21.34 4.12 5.98
C GLY A 61 21.30 2.80 6.74
N GLN A 62 20.72 1.75 6.14
CA GLN A 62 20.39 0.49 6.83
C GLN A 62 19.69 0.76 8.17
N LEU A 63 18.89 1.84 8.20
CA LEU A 63 18.25 2.29 9.42
C LEU A 63 17.04 1.39 9.69
N PRO A 64 16.80 1.01 10.95
CA PRO A 64 15.53 0.44 11.33
C PRO A 64 14.37 1.39 10.98
N PRO A 65 13.18 0.88 10.67
CA PRO A 65 12.01 1.69 10.27
C PRO A 65 11.75 2.91 11.15
N ALA A 66 11.83 2.77 12.48
CA ALA A 66 11.60 3.88 13.41
C ALA A 66 12.65 5.00 13.24
N ALA A 67 13.93 4.64 13.11
CA ALA A 67 15.01 5.61 12.94
C ALA A 67 14.96 6.30 11.56
N ALA A 68 14.61 5.55 10.50
CA ALA A 68 14.39 6.12 9.17
C ALA A 68 13.23 7.12 9.18
N LEU A 69 12.12 6.75 9.81
CA LEU A 69 10.92 7.57 9.95
C LEU A 69 11.22 8.86 10.72
N ASP A 70 11.84 8.75 11.90
CA ASP A 70 12.19 9.90 12.75
C ASP A 70 13.16 10.86 12.05
N ARG A 71 14.17 10.32 11.36
CA ARG A 71 15.14 11.14 10.61
C ARG A 71 14.45 11.96 9.53
N VAL A 72 13.59 11.34 8.74
CA VAL A 72 12.91 12.02 7.62
C VAL A 72 11.86 13.01 8.15
N LEU A 73 11.08 12.64 9.16
CA LEU A 73 10.08 13.53 9.73
C LEU A 73 10.70 14.74 10.44
N SER A 74 11.83 14.57 11.13
CA SER A 74 12.54 15.68 11.79
C SER A 74 13.12 16.70 10.82
N ALA A 75 13.41 16.31 9.58
CA ALA A 75 13.85 17.21 8.52
C ALA A 75 12.69 18.02 7.89
N ASN A 76 11.44 17.69 8.23
CA ASN A 76 10.24 18.31 7.66
C ASN A 76 9.48 19.08 8.75
N GLY A 77 9.37 20.40 8.61
CA GLY A 77 8.74 21.29 9.62
C GLY A 77 7.22 21.17 9.81
N TRP A 78 6.58 20.14 9.25
CA TRP A 78 5.12 19.96 9.24
C TRP A 78 4.72 18.50 9.52
N SER A 79 5.56 17.76 10.25
CA SER A 79 5.34 16.34 10.55
C SER A 79 4.02 16.12 11.30
N GLU A 80 3.59 17.05 12.15
CA GLU A 80 2.36 16.98 12.93
C GLU A 80 1.07 16.81 12.11
N TYR A 81 1.11 17.13 10.81
CA TYR A 81 -0.01 16.96 9.88
C TYR A 81 0.02 15.63 9.10
N ARG A 82 1.04 14.79 9.33
CA ARG A 82 1.28 13.57 8.56
C ARG A 82 0.84 12.34 9.36
N GLN A 83 0.43 11.31 8.63
CA GLN A 83 0.32 9.95 9.14
C GLN A 83 1.10 9.03 8.21
N VAL A 84 2.01 8.23 8.76
CA VAL A 84 2.96 7.44 7.98
C VAL A 84 3.08 6.04 8.58
N THR A 85 3.07 5.02 7.73
CA THR A 85 3.40 3.64 8.09
C THR A 85 4.55 3.16 7.24
N VAL A 86 5.46 2.39 7.85
CA VAL A 86 6.67 1.86 7.24
C VAL A 86 6.79 0.39 7.61
N ILE A 87 7.12 -0.46 6.63
CA ILE A 87 7.54 -1.85 6.82
C ILE A 87 8.81 -2.08 6.00
N ASP A 88 9.86 -2.64 6.60
CA ASP A 88 11.07 -3.01 5.87
C ASP A 88 10.99 -4.41 5.24
N SER A 89 12.00 -4.79 4.46
CA SER A 89 12.11 -6.11 3.85
C SER A 89 12.34 -7.27 4.83
N GLN A 90 12.49 -6.98 6.13
CA GLN A 90 12.56 -7.97 7.21
C GLN A 90 11.24 -8.08 7.99
N GLY A 91 10.26 -7.23 7.68
CA GLY A 91 8.95 -7.19 8.35
C GLY A 91 8.92 -6.36 9.63
N GLN A 92 9.98 -5.58 9.93
CA GLN A 92 9.94 -4.60 11.01
C GLN A 92 9.06 -3.43 10.59
N VAL A 93 8.28 -2.90 11.52
CA VAL A 93 7.31 -1.83 11.25
C VAL A 93 7.56 -0.60 12.11
N ALA A 94 7.22 0.57 11.58
CA ALA A 94 7.13 1.82 12.33
C ALA A 94 5.90 2.61 11.90
N LEU A 95 5.28 3.29 12.87
CA LEU A 95 4.06 4.06 12.70
C LEU A 95 4.29 5.46 13.25
N PHE A 96 3.77 6.46 12.55
CA PHE A 96 3.71 7.82 13.04
C PHE A 96 2.34 8.42 12.73
N THR A 97 1.72 9.02 13.74
CA THR A 97 0.51 9.83 13.57
C THR A 97 0.76 11.18 14.24
N GLY A 98 0.79 12.24 13.44
CA GLY A 98 0.96 13.59 13.94
C GLY A 98 -0.27 14.08 14.71
N ARG A 99 -0.06 15.01 15.65
CA ARG A 99 -1.11 15.56 16.52
C ARG A 99 -2.24 16.29 15.79
N GLU A 100 -2.01 16.72 14.54
CA GLU A 100 -3.00 17.38 13.68
C GLU A 100 -3.69 16.37 12.71
N ALA A 101 -3.66 15.07 13.03
CA ALA A 101 -4.41 14.06 12.30
C ALA A 101 -5.92 14.32 12.38
N LEU A 102 -6.60 14.23 11.24
CA LEU A 102 -7.99 14.65 11.12
C LEU A 102 -8.97 13.58 11.60
N GLY A 103 -9.97 14.00 12.37
CA GLY A 103 -11.11 13.17 12.80
C GLY A 103 -10.70 11.96 13.65
N THR A 104 -11.46 10.87 13.55
CA THR A 104 -11.08 9.59 14.14
C THR A 104 -9.92 8.99 13.36
N TYR A 105 -8.85 8.67 14.04
CA TYR A 105 -7.67 8.03 13.45
C TYR A 105 -7.17 6.89 14.32
N ASN A 106 -6.49 5.94 13.68
CA ASN A 106 -5.82 4.84 14.35
C ASN A 106 -4.64 4.36 13.49
N ALA A 107 -3.67 3.70 14.12
CA ALA A 107 -2.58 3.01 13.45
C ALA A 107 -2.20 1.77 14.27
N VAL A 108 -2.16 0.61 13.62
CA VAL A 108 -1.96 -0.68 14.29
C VAL A 108 -0.90 -1.47 13.52
N ALA A 109 0.07 -2.01 14.26
CA ALA A 109 1.06 -2.96 13.78
C ALA A 109 0.51 -4.39 13.96
N GLY A 110 0.77 -5.26 12.99
CA GLY A 110 0.48 -6.68 13.05
C GLY A 110 1.66 -7.53 12.58
N GLU A 111 1.44 -8.83 12.48
CA GLU A 111 2.41 -9.77 11.94
C GLU A 111 2.58 -9.55 10.43
N GLN A 112 3.78 -9.13 10.04
CA GLN A 112 4.14 -8.83 8.65
C GLN A 112 3.27 -7.73 8.01
N CYS A 113 2.64 -6.85 8.80
CA CYS A 113 1.83 -5.75 8.28
C CYS A 113 1.70 -4.58 9.24
N ALA A 114 1.21 -3.46 8.71
CA ALA A 114 0.71 -2.35 9.50
C ALA A 114 -0.42 -1.64 8.75
N ALA A 115 -1.45 -1.24 9.47
CA ALA A 115 -2.55 -0.46 8.93
C ALA A 115 -2.67 0.89 9.63
N ALA A 116 -3.15 1.90 8.90
CA ALA A 116 -3.44 3.21 9.49
C ALA A 116 -4.58 3.90 8.75
N GLY A 117 -5.27 4.80 9.46
CA GLY A 117 -6.30 5.62 8.85
C GLY A 117 -6.61 6.90 9.62
N ASN A 118 -7.29 7.82 8.93
CA ASN A 118 -7.77 9.11 9.41
C ASN A 118 -9.15 9.42 8.83
N LEU A 119 -9.93 10.23 9.55
CA LEU A 119 -11.35 10.49 9.27
C LEU A 119 -12.16 9.18 9.12
N LEU A 120 -11.89 8.23 10.01
CA LEU A 120 -12.55 6.92 10.09
C LEU A 120 -13.95 7.03 10.67
N SER A 121 -14.83 6.09 10.35
CA SER A 121 -16.09 5.92 11.06
C SER A 121 -15.88 5.43 12.51
N SER A 122 -14.87 4.60 12.75
CA SER A 122 -14.42 4.16 14.07
C SER A 122 -12.96 3.66 14.05
N THR A 123 -12.33 3.51 15.21
CA THR A 123 -10.96 2.95 15.31
C THR A 123 -10.89 1.46 14.96
N GLN A 124 -12.02 0.74 15.09
CA GLN A 124 -12.15 -0.70 14.81
C GLN A 124 -11.89 -1.02 13.33
N VAL A 125 -12.05 -0.04 12.44
CA VAL A 125 -11.73 -0.18 11.01
C VAL A 125 -10.29 -0.66 10.81
N ILE A 126 -9.33 -0.04 11.50
CA ILE A 126 -7.91 -0.36 11.34
C ILE A 126 -7.55 -1.68 12.04
N GLU A 127 -8.20 -1.99 13.16
CA GLU A 127 -8.03 -3.27 13.85
C GLU A 127 -8.52 -4.43 12.96
N ALA A 128 -9.67 -4.27 12.31
CA ALA A 128 -10.23 -5.27 11.39
C ALA A 128 -9.33 -5.51 10.18
N MET A 129 -8.67 -4.47 9.64
CA MET A 129 -7.71 -4.62 8.54
C MET A 129 -6.54 -5.53 8.91
N VAL A 130 -5.93 -5.33 10.09
CA VAL A 130 -4.78 -6.12 10.55
C VAL A 130 -5.19 -7.58 10.73
N VAL A 131 -6.29 -7.83 11.44
CA VAL A 131 -6.80 -9.20 11.66
C VAL A 131 -7.08 -9.92 10.34
N ALA A 132 -7.72 -9.24 9.38
CA ALA A 132 -8.02 -9.83 8.09
C ALA A 132 -6.76 -10.14 7.27
N PHE A 133 -5.73 -9.30 7.30
CA PHE A 133 -4.46 -9.55 6.62
C PHE A 133 -3.71 -10.77 7.19
N GLU A 134 -3.71 -10.91 8.52
CA GLU A 134 -3.05 -12.01 9.22
C GLU A 134 -3.76 -13.35 8.98
N GLN A 135 -5.10 -13.33 8.87
CA GLN A 135 -5.90 -14.53 8.63
C GLN A 135 -5.98 -14.93 7.15
N ALA A 136 -5.74 -13.99 6.23
CA ALA A 136 -5.76 -14.27 4.80
C ALA A 136 -4.50 -15.02 4.35
N GLY A 137 -4.71 -16.04 3.52
CA GLY A 137 -3.64 -16.76 2.81
C GLY A 137 -3.55 -16.36 1.33
N GLY A 138 -2.59 -16.94 0.61
CA GLY A 138 -2.44 -16.74 -0.83
C GLY A 138 -1.48 -15.61 -1.20
N HIS A 139 -1.67 -15.01 -2.38
CA HIS A 139 -0.78 -13.97 -2.87
C HIS A 139 -0.87 -12.72 -2.00
N LEU A 140 0.21 -11.95 -1.88
CA LEU A 140 0.21 -10.73 -1.05
C LEU A 140 -0.92 -9.76 -1.42
N ALA A 141 -1.24 -9.65 -2.71
CA ALA A 141 -2.39 -8.87 -3.21
C ALA A 141 -3.73 -9.32 -2.60
N ASP A 142 -3.98 -10.62 -2.53
CA ASP A 142 -5.23 -11.17 -2.00
C ASP A 142 -5.40 -10.81 -0.52
N ARG A 143 -4.30 -10.89 0.25
CA ARG A 143 -4.26 -10.56 1.67
C ARG A 143 -4.46 -9.06 1.93
N LEU A 144 -3.83 -8.22 1.12
CA LEU A 144 -3.99 -6.77 1.18
C LEU A 144 -5.43 -6.37 0.84
N LEU A 145 -6.04 -6.95 -0.20
CA LEU A 145 -7.43 -6.68 -0.59
C LEU A 145 -8.43 -7.21 0.44
N ALA A 146 -8.18 -8.38 1.05
CA ALA A 146 -8.99 -8.89 2.16
C ALA A 146 -9.06 -7.89 3.33
N ALA A 147 -7.95 -7.25 3.66
CA ALA A 147 -7.92 -6.19 4.67
C ALA A 147 -8.72 -4.95 4.25
N MET A 148 -8.67 -4.55 2.98
CA MET A 148 -9.47 -3.42 2.48
C MET A 148 -10.98 -3.69 2.59
N HIS A 149 -11.42 -4.91 2.30
CA HIS A 149 -12.81 -5.32 2.48
C HIS A 149 -13.22 -5.37 3.95
N ALA A 150 -12.35 -5.86 4.84
CA ALA A 150 -12.60 -5.86 6.27
C ALA A 150 -12.74 -4.43 6.82
N ALA A 151 -11.94 -3.49 6.35
CA ALA A 151 -12.10 -2.07 6.67
C ALA A 151 -13.49 -1.54 6.28
N MET A 152 -13.93 -1.80 5.05
CA MET A 152 -15.26 -1.38 4.59
C MET A 152 -16.40 -2.03 5.37
N ALA A 153 -16.29 -3.34 5.68
CA ALA A 153 -17.26 -4.05 6.50
C ALA A 153 -17.34 -3.52 7.94
N ALA A 154 -16.23 -3.04 8.48
CA ALA A 154 -16.15 -2.36 9.78
C ALA A 154 -16.60 -0.88 9.74
N GLY A 155 -17.08 -0.39 8.59
CA GLY A 155 -17.65 0.94 8.40
C GLY A 155 -16.78 1.90 7.60
N GLY A 156 -15.53 1.55 7.29
CA GLY A 156 -14.63 2.34 6.44
C GLY A 156 -14.42 3.77 6.93
N GLU A 157 -14.36 4.70 5.99
CA GLU A 157 -14.26 6.11 6.31
C GLU A 157 -15.57 6.71 6.82
N ALA A 158 -15.52 7.89 7.47
CA ALA A 158 -16.73 8.61 7.90
C ALA A 158 -17.62 9.07 6.72
N GLY A 159 -17.08 9.11 5.51
CA GLY A 159 -17.79 9.40 4.26
C GLY A 159 -17.45 8.38 3.16
N PRO A 160 -17.94 8.57 1.93
CA PRO A 160 -17.65 7.66 0.83
C PRO A 160 -16.19 7.76 0.37
N VAL A 161 -15.67 6.63 -0.09
CA VAL A 161 -14.37 6.54 -0.78
C VAL A 161 -14.57 6.63 -2.29
N HIS A 162 -13.59 7.21 -2.99
CA HIS A 162 -13.64 7.42 -4.44
C HIS A 162 -12.41 6.91 -5.18
N SER A 163 -11.26 6.75 -4.52
CA SER A 163 -10.08 6.19 -5.17
C SER A 163 -9.47 5.06 -4.35
N ALA A 164 -8.84 4.11 -5.03
CA ALA A 164 -8.16 2.99 -4.42
C ALA A 164 -6.93 2.59 -5.24
N ALA A 165 -5.94 1.98 -4.59
CA ALA A 165 -4.76 1.46 -5.28
C ALA A 165 -4.19 0.23 -4.58
N LEU A 166 -3.59 -0.65 -5.37
CA LEU A 166 -2.81 -1.80 -4.95
C LEU A 166 -1.44 -1.74 -5.62
N LYS A 167 -0.37 -1.71 -4.81
CA LYS A 167 1.00 -1.62 -5.29
C LYS A 167 1.89 -2.64 -4.60
N ILE A 168 2.63 -3.44 -5.36
CA ILE A 168 3.49 -4.52 -4.84
C ILE A 168 4.83 -4.47 -5.55
N ALA A 169 5.93 -4.52 -4.79
CA ALA A 169 7.27 -4.76 -5.30
C ALA A 169 7.66 -6.24 -5.06
N GLY A 170 8.24 -6.84 -6.10
CA GLY A 170 8.89 -8.16 -6.02
C GLY A 170 10.41 -7.99 -6.02
N GLU A 171 11.09 -8.63 -6.97
CA GLU A 171 12.55 -8.61 -7.10
C GLU A 171 13.06 -7.52 -8.05
N LEU A 172 12.20 -7.03 -8.95
CA LEU A 172 12.57 -6.10 -10.02
C LEU A 172 12.60 -4.65 -9.52
N THR A 173 13.33 -3.79 -10.24
CA THR A 173 13.43 -2.36 -9.90
C THR A 173 12.12 -1.59 -10.10
N TRP A 174 11.14 -2.18 -10.79
CA TRP A 174 9.79 -1.65 -10.93
C TRP A 174 8.77 -2.51 -10.14
N PRO A 175 7.59 -1.95 -9.80
CA PRO A 175 6.54 -2.70 -9.12
C PRO A 175 6.06 -3.90 -9.95
N LEU A 176 5.88 -5.05 -9.29
CA LEU A 176 5.24 -6.23 -9.88
C LEU A 176 3.74 -6.02 -10.08
N VAL A 177 3.10 -5.23 -9.21
CA VAL A 177 1.69 -4.83 -9.32
C VAL A 177 1.62 -3.31 -9.08
N ASP A 178 0.94 -2.59 -9.98
CA ASP A 178 0.57 -1.18 -9.79
C ASP A 178 -0.81 -0.98 -10.44
N LEU A 179 -1.86 -1.22 -9.65
CA LEU A 179 -3.26 -1.11 -10.08
C LEU A 179 -3.91 0.07 -9.36
N ARG A 180 -4.65 0.88 -10.12
CA ARG A 180 -5.21 2.13 -9.61
C ARG A 180 -6.63 2.35 -10.12
N VAL A 181 -7.49 2.73 -9.19
CA VAL A 181 -8.79 3.34 -9.43
C VAL A 181 -8.65 4.79 -8.97
N ASP A 182 -8.37 5.69 -9.89
CA ASP A 182 -8.11 7.09 -9.52
C ASP A 182 -9.39 7.85 -9.16
N TRP A 183 -10.54 7.42 -9.69
CA TRP A 183 -11.87 7.87 -9.30
C TRP A 183 -12.91 6.82 -9.68
N ALA A 184 -13.85 6.56 -8.77
CA ALA A 184 -15.09 5.83 -9.01
C ALA A 184 -16.21 6.48 -8.20
N ASP A 185 -17.40 6.56 -8.78
CA ASP A 185 -18.57 7.12 -8.09
C ASP A 185 -19.01 6.24 -6.92
N THR A 186 -18.83 4.92 -7.06
CA THR A 186 -19.15 3.93 -6.03
C THR A 186 -18.12 2.81 -6.03
N ASP A 187 -17.85 2.26 -4.84
CA ASP A 187 -17.08 1.03 -4.62
C ASP A 187 -15.72 0.96 -5.38
N PRO A 188 -14.80 1.92 -5.17
CA PRO A 188 -13.48 1.88 -5.80
C PRO A 188 -12.67 0.62 -5.41
N ILE A 189 -12.96 0.00 -4.26
CA ILE A 189 -12.26 -1.21 -3.79
C ILE A 189 -12.74 -2.44 -4.57
N GLY A 190 -14.05 -2.59 -4.80
CA GLY A 190 -14.58 -3.63 -5.68
C GLY A 190 -14.11 -3.49 -7.13
N VAL A 191 -13.97 -2.25 -7.63
CA VAL A 191 -13.36 -2.01 -8.95
C VAL A 191 -11.89 -2.43 -8.97
N LEU A 192 -11.13 -2.10 -7.91
CA LEU A 192 -9.72 -2.50 -7.79
C LEU A 192 -9.56 -4.03 -7.73
N ASP A 193 -10.46 -4.73 -7.05
CA ASP A 193 -10.54 -6.19 -7.05
C ASP A 193 -10.71 -6.74 -8.47
N GLY A 194 -11.64 -6.17 -9.24
CA GLY A 194 -11.85 -6.55 -10.64
C GLY A 194 -10.58 -6.41 -11.48
N LEU A 195 -9.83 -5.31 -11.28
CA LEU A 195 -8.53 -5.12 -11.92
C LEU A 195 -7.52 -6.19 -11.50
N TRP A 196 -7.46 -6.54 -10.21
CA TRP A 196 -6.56 -7.58 -9.72
C TRP A 196 -6.89 -8.95 -10.31
N GLN A 197 -8.17 -9.35 -10.36
CA GLN A 197 -8.57 -10.62 -10.95
C GLN A 197 -8.23 -10.70 -12.44
N ALA A 198 -8.34 -9.60 -13.18
CA ALA A 198 -7.95 -9.53 -14.58
C ALA A 198 -6.41 -9.55 -14.76
N TYR A 199 -5.66 -8.90 -13.88
CA TYR A 199 -4.20 -8.77 -13.96
C TYR A 199 -3.45 -10.02 -13.50
N ARG A 200 -3.89 -10.64 -12.40
CA ARG A 200 -3.24 -11.79 -11.75
C ARG A 200 -2.79 -12.90 -12.71
N PRO A 201 -3.63 -13.43 -13.63
CA PRO A 201 -3.20 -14.49 -14.54
C PRO A 201 -2.14 -14.05 -15.57
N GLN A 202 -2.04 -12.75 -15.85
CA GLN A 202 -1.12 -12.17 -16.85
C GLN A 202 0.15 -11.59 -16.23
N MET A 203 0.20 -11.47 -14.89
CA MET A 203 1.27 -10.80 -14.15
C MET A 203 2.67 -11.31 -14.53
N GLN A 204 2.84 -12.64 -14.54
CA GLN A 204 4.14 -13.24 -14.87
C GLN A 204 4.48 -13.15 -16.36
N ASP A 205 3.49 -13.07 -17.23
CA ASP A 205 3.69 -12.88 -18.66
C ASP A 205 4.26 -11.49 -18.92
N TYR A 206 3.78 -10.45 -18.21
CA TYR A 206 4.36 -9.10 -18.31
C TYR A 206 5.82 -9.04 -17.87
N VAL A 207 6.17 -9.76 -16.80
CA VAL A 207 7.58 -9.90 -16.36
C VAL A 207 8.41 -10.60 -17.43
N THR A 208 7.90 -11.71 -17.97
CA THR A 208 8.58 -12.48 -19.01
C THR A 208 8.79 -11.63 -20.26
N ARG A 209 7.77 -10.88 -20.70
CA ARG A 209 7.86 -9.95 -21.84
C ARG A 209 8.94 -8.89 -21.64
N ALA A 210 9.07 -8.36 -20.42
CA ALA A 210 10.07 -7.33 -20.11
C ALA A 210 11.50 -7.88 -20.07
N LEU A 211 11.70 -9.09 -19.56
CA LEU A 211 13.05 -9.69 -19.37
C LEU A 211 13.52 -10.54 -20.55
N ASN A 212 12.60 -11.31 -21.15
CA ASN A 212 12.86 -12.19 -22.28
C ASN A 212 11.62 -12.28 -23.20
N PRO A 213 11.43 -11.33 -24.12
CA PRO A 213 10.25 -11.29 -24.98
C PRO A 213 10.11 -12.54 -25.88
N THR A 214 11.18 -13.31 -26.15
CA THR A 214 11.08 -14.52 -26.98
C THR A 214 10.50 -15.72 -26.24
N ALA A 215 10.44 -15.68 -24.91
CA ALA A 215 9.82 -16.72 -24.08
C ALA A 215 8.40 -16.34 -23.62
N ALA A 216 7.93 -15.14 -24.00
CA ALA A 216 6.61 -14.68 -23.64
C ALA A 216 5.52 -15.44 -24.42
N PRO A 217 4.37 -15.72 -23.79
CA PRO A 217 3.19 -16.12 -24.56
C PRO A 217 2.76 -15.00 -25.51
N SER A 218 2.05 -15.39 -26.57
CA SER A 218 1.45 -14.51 -27.57
C SER A 218 0.87 -13.24 -26.93
N TYR A 219 1.16 -12.10 -27.55
CA TYR A 219 0.66 -10.78 -27.16
C TYR A 219 -0.84 -10.63 -27.40
N GLY A 220 -1.44 -11.46 -28.26
CA GLY A 220 -2.90 -11.52 -28.47
C GLY A 220 -3.47 -10.26 -29.12
N VAL A 221 -2.66 -9.55 -29.92
CA VAL A 221 -2.98 -8.27 -30.56
C VAL A 221 -2.79 -8.34 -32.08
N PRO A 222 -3.44 -7.46 -32.86
CA PRO A 222 -3.15 -7.32 -34.28
C PRO A 222 -1.65 -7.10 -34.52
N GLY A 223 -1.03 -7.94 -35.36
CA GLY A 223 0.40 -7.94 -35.64
C GLY A 223 1.23 -8.97 -34.87
N ASP A 224 0.58 -9.82 -34.07
CA ASP A 224 1.15 -10.97 -33.37
C ASP A 224 0.82 -12.30 -34.09
N GLU A 225 1.15 -12.34 -35.39
CA GLU A 225 1.05 -13.52 -36.27
C GLU A 225 2.44 -14.11 -36.58
#